data_AF-A0A7R9L0J3-F1
#
_entry.id   AF-A0A7R9L0J3-F1
#
_cell.length_a   1.000
_cell.length_b   1.000
_cell.length_c   1.000
_cell.angle_alpha   90.00
_cell.angle_beta   90.00
_cell.angle_gamma   90.00
#
_symmetry.space_group_name_H-M   'P 1'
#
loop_
_entity.id
_entity.type
_entity.pdbx_description
1 polymer ?
#
loop_
_entity_poly.entity_id
_entity_poly.type
_entity_poly.pdbx_seq_one_letter_code
_entity_poly.pdbx_strand_id
1 'polypeptide(L)'
;MFVANVFLTLMLTIAGINAAPKVTIDVNFEYFCIDCKVFIGDQLYPTYKTLGDIFEYKLNTFSYGRFNKTTKPDGTFDLEFKNATQVAGTLIQSCAMEIMPQDQSLALLACMFKSAQYDNADVAGKQCANELNLKWEAIEECAKGPLGRGLYLRGLEHMEAVKPKITWFPWIIVNG
;
A
#
# COMPACT_ATOMS: atom_id res chain seq x y z
N MET A 1 57.32 -1.34 49.56
CA MET A 1 56.94 -2.39 48.58
C MET A 1 55.42 -2.39 48.48
N PHE A 2 54.88 -1.80 47.41
CA PHE A 2 53.45 -1.77 47.12
C PHE A 2 53.08 -3.10 46.43
N VAL A 3 52.13 -3.84 47.00
CA VAL A 3 51.56 -5.04 46.36
C VAL A 3 50.39 -4.57 45.50
N ALA A 4 50.55 -4.65 44.18
CA ALA A 4 49.52 -4.29 43.21
C ALA A 4 48.49 -5.43 43.10
N ASN A 5 47.29 -5.21 43.63
CA ASN A 5 46.14 -6.07 43.36
C ASN A 5 45.58 -5.72 41.97
N VAL A 6 45.91 -6.56 41.00
CA VAL A 6 45.32 -6.52 39.66
C VAL A 6 43.91 -7.11 39.74
N PHE A 7 42.90 -6.26 39.88
CA PHE A 7 41.51 -6.65 39.64
C PHE A 7 41.30 -6.76 38.12
N LEU A 8 41.24 -7.99 37.63
CA LEU A 8 40.90 -8.30 36.24
C LEU A 8 39.37 -8.11 36.08
N THR A 9 38.93 -6.91 35.73
CA THR A 9 37.54 -6.65 35.31
C THR A 9 37.32 -7.27 33.93
N LEU A 10 36.60 -8.39 33.89
CA LEU A 10 36.04 -8.95 32.68
C LEU A 10 34.99 -7.96 32.15
N MET A 11 35.39 -7.01 31.30
CA MET A 11 34.43 -6.28 30.47
C MET A 11 33.80 -7.29 29.51
N LEU A 12 32.63 -7.81 29.87
CA LEU A 12 31.73 -8.38 28.87
C LEU A 12 31.46 -7.26 27.87
N THR A 13 32.15 -7.27 26.75
CA THR A 13 31.68 -6.58 25.55
C THR A 13 30.37 -7.27 25.21
N ILE A 14 29.25 -6.71 25.67
CA ILE A 14 27.97 -6.95 25.05
C ILE A 14 28.14 -6.36 23.65
N ALA A 15 28.60 -7.20 22.72
CA ALA A 15 28.40 -6.93 21.31
C ALA A 15 26.88 -6.80 21.18
N GLY A 16 26.41 -5.56 21.09
CA GLY A 16 25.00 -5.27 20.97
C GLY A 16 24.44 -6.18 19.89
N ILE A 17 23.42 -6.96 20.24
CA ILE A 17 22.61 -7.65 19.24
C ILE A 17 21.92 -6.50 18.49
N ASN A 18 22.59 -5.94 17.51
CA ASN A 18 21.94 -5.09 16.54
C ASN A 18 21.01 -6.03 15.79
N ALA A 19 19.70 -5.88 16.05
CA ALA A 19 18.69 -6.52 15.22
C ALA A 19 19.02 -6.22 13.76
N ALA A 20 19.01 -7.26 12.92
CA ALA A 20 19.22 -7.07 11.50
C ALA A 20 18.19 -6.06 10.96
N PRO A 21 18.57 -5.16 10.03
CA PRO A 21 17.61 -4.27 9.39
C PRO A 21 16.47 -5.08 8.78
N LYS A 22 15.24 -4.59 8.92
CA LYS A 22 14.10 -5.20 8.25
C LYS A 22 14.25 -5.10 6.74
N VAL A 23 13.76 -6.11 6.04
CA VAL A 23 13.62 -6.06 4.59
C VAL A 23 12.54 -5.03 4.23
N THR A 24 12.78 -4.17 3.24
CA THR A 24 11.75 -3.26 2.74
C THR A 24 11.22 -3.76 1.40
N ILE A 25 9.90 -3.80 1.24
CA ILE A 25 9.21 -4.22 0.02
C ILE A 25 8.32 -3.09 -0.48
N ASP A 26 8.71 -2.40 -1.54
CA ASP A 26 7.86 -1.43 -2.22
C ASP A 26 7.11 -2.11 -3.37
N VAL A 27 5.77 -2.09 -3.29
CA VAL A 27 4.87 -2.79 -4.20
C VAL A 27 4.08 -1.75 -4.98
N ASN A 28 4.37 -1.69 -6.27
CA ASN A 28 3.71 -0.83 -7.24
C ASN A 28 2.70 -1.69 -8.00
N PHE A 29 1.41 -1.33 -7.97
CA PHE A 29 0.35 -2.20 -8.50
C PHE A 29 -0.84 -1.41 -9.04
N GLU A 30 -1.77 -2.11 -9.68
CA GLU A 30 -3.05 -1.55 -10.11
C GLU A 30 -4.20 -2.48 -9.72
N TYR A 31 -5.41 -1.93 -9.61
CA TYR A 31 -6.58 -2.72 -9.21
C TYR A 31 -6.92 -3.79 -10.25
N PHE A 32 -7.00 -3.44 -11.54
CA PHE A 32 -7.42 -4.35 -12.60
C PHE A 32 -6.21 -5.09 -13.23
N CYS A 33 -5.54 -5.92 -12.42
CA CYS A 33 -4.32 -6.64 -12.79
C CYS A 33 -4.32 -8.03 -12.13
N ILE A 34 -4.31 -9.07 -12.96
CA ILE A 34 -4.39 -10.48 -12.52
C ILE A 34 -3.20 -10.85 -11.64
N ASP A 35 -1.99 -10.46 -12.04
CA ASP A 35 -0.78 -10.76 -11.27
C ASP A 35 -0.75 -9.97 -9.94
N CYS A 36 -1.32 -8.77 -9.91
CA CYS A 36 -1.42 -7.95 -8.71
C CYS A 36 -2.39 -8.56 -7.70
N LYS A 37 -3.51 -9.09 -8.20
CA LYS A 37 -4.49 -9.86 -7.41
C LYS A 37 -3.82 -11.06 -6.74
N VAL A 38 -3.07 -11.85 -7.51
CA VAL A 38 -2.35 -13.02 -6.98
C VAL A 38 -1.28 -12.56 -5.98
N PHE A 39 -0.46 -11.58 -6.34
CA PHE A 39 0.62 -11.13 -5.47
C PHE A 39 0.11 -10.58 -4.14
N ILE A 40 -0.82 -9.62 -4.15
CA ILE A 40 -1.30 -9.00 -2.91
C ILE A 40 -2.15 -9.98 -2.10
N GLY A 41 -3.06 -10.70 -2.76
CA GLY A 41 -3.99 -11.59 -2.10
C GLY A 41 -3.33 -12.87 -1.57
N ASP A 42 -2.50 -13.52 -2.38
CA ASP A 42 -1.99 -14.88 -2.11
C ASP A 42 -0.55 -14.92 -1.66
N GLN A 43 0.22 -13.84 -1.83
CA GLN A 43 1.63 -13.81 -1.46
C GLN A 43 1.90 -12.78 -0.35
N LEU A 44 1.72 -11.48 -0.61
CA LEU A 44 2.09 -10.41 0.32
C LEU A 44 1.29 -10.48 1.62
N TYR A 45 -0.05 -10.53 1.53
CA TYR A 45 -0.89 -10.53 2.73
C TYR A 45 -0.62 -11.71 3.67
N PRO A 46 -0.65 -12.99 3.21
CA PRO A 46 -0.33 -14.10 4.09
C PRO A 46 1.12 -14.05 4.60
N THR A 47 2.07 -13.61 3.77
CA THR A 47 3.47 -13.45 4.21
C THR A 47 3.58 -12.41 5.32
N TYR A 48 2.89 -11.26 5.22
CA TYR A 48 2.90 -10.25 6.27
C TYR A 48 2.27 -10.75 7.57
N LYS A 49 1.21 -11.57 7.49
CA LYS A 49 0.60 -12.20 8.66
C LYS A 49 1.56 -13.13 9.41
N THR A 50 2.53 -13.72 8.73
CA THR A 50 3.51 -14.65 9.33
C THR A 50 4.84 -13.98 9.67
N LEU A 51 5.30 -13.03 8.86
CA LEU A 51 6.67 -12.49 8.88
C LEU A 51 6.72 -10.96 9.05
N GLY A 52 5.62 -10.31 9.46
CA GLY A 52 5.55 -8.85 9.60
C GLY A 52 6.55 -8.22 10.58
N ASP A 53 7.20 -9.03 11.42
CA ASP A 53 8.27 -8.58 12.33
C ASP A 53 9.61 -8.37 11.62
N ILE A 54 9.84 -9.03 10.48
CA ILE A 54 11.14 -9.04 9.79
C ILE A 54 11.15 -8.25 8.47
N PHE A 55 9.99 -7.79 8.01
CA PHE A 55 9.91 -6.90 6.85
C PHE A 55 8.86 -5.80 7.04
N GLU A 56 9.09 -4.69 6.36
CA GLU A 56 8.13 -3.61 6.17
C GLU A 56 7.79 -3.51 4.70
N TYR A 57 6.60 -3.03 4.38
CA TYR A 57 6.15 -2.84 3.02
C TYR A 57 5.66 -1.43 2.78
N LYS A 58 5.65 -1.02 1.51
CA LYS A 58 4.98 0.18 1.04
C LYS A 58 4.12 -0.22 -0.15
N LEU A 59 2.87 0.21 -0.13
CA LEU A 59 1.92 -0.05 -1.21
C LEU A 59 1.68 1.23 -1.99
N ASN A 60 1.84 1.16 -3.31
CA ASN A 60 1.58 2.26 -4.22
C ASN A 60 0.64 1.75 -5.32
N THR A 61 -0.62 2.21 -5.28
CA THR A 61 -1.62 1.85 -6.29
C THR A 61 -1.71 2.92 -7.36
N PHE A 62 -1.87 2.48 -8.60
CA PHE A 62 -2.00 3.35 -9.77
C PHE A 62 -3.16 2.87 -10.63
N SER A 63 -3.55 3.74 -11.57
CA SER A 63 -4.45 3.36 -12.64
C SER A 63 -3.99 4.03 -13.92
N TYR A 64 -3.70 3.21 -14.94
CA TYR A 64 -3.57 3.69 -16.32
C TYR A 64 -4.91 4.07 -16.95
N GLY A 65 -6.02 4.02 -16.19
CA GLY A 65 -7.35 4.37 -16.66
C GLY A 65 -7.30 5.70 -17.39
N ARG A 66 -7.81 5.73 -18.63
CA ARG A 66 -7.92 6.98 -19.39
C ARG A 66 -8.89 7.90 -18.64
N PHE A 67 -8.39 9.05 -18.22
CA PHE A 67 -9.20 10.10 -17.63
C PHE A 67 -9.06 11.40 -18.40
N ASN A 68 -10.13 12.18 -18.45
CA ASN A 68 -10.07 13.58 -18.86
C ASN A 68 -10.03 14.43 -17.59
N LYS A 69 -9.03 15.32 -17.48
CA LYS A 69 -8.96 16.31 -16.41
C LYS A 69 -9.52 17.63 -16.92
N THR A 70 -10.57 18.13 -16.28
CA THR A 70 -11.17 19.43 -16.58
C THR A 70 -10.96 20.35 -15.39
N THR A 71 -10.12 21.37 -15.55
CA THR A 71 -9.92 22.39 -14.52
C THR A 71 -11.03 23.43 -14.61
N LYS A 72 -11.68 23.71 -13.47
CA LYS A 72 -12.71 24.74 -13.31
C LYS A 72 -12.08 26.11 -13.05
N PRO A 73 -12.83 27.21 -13.28
CA PRO A 73 -12.34 28.57 -13.03
C PRO A 73 -11.90 28.84 -11.58
N ASP A 74 -12.44 28.10 -10.62
CA ASP A 74 -12.10 28.19 -9.19
C ASP A 74 -10.81 27.42 -8.81
N GLY A 75 -10.12 26.84 -9.80
CA GLY A 75 -8.91 26.05 -9.61
C GLY A 75 -9.16 24.59 -9.19
N THR A 76 -10.41 24.21 -8.92
CA THR A 76 -10.75 22.79 -8.73
C THR A 76 -10.72 22.06 -10.07
N PHE A 77 -10.70 20.72 -10.04
CA PHE A 77 -10.75 19.93 -11.26
C PHE A 77 -11.68 18.73 -11.11
N ASP A 78 -12.30 18.36 -12.23
CA ASP A 78 -13.05 17.12 -12.39
C ASP A 78 -12.18 16.10 -13.14
N LEU A 79 -12.36 14.82 -12.80
CA LEU A 79 -11.78 13.70 -13.52
C LEU A 79 -12.93 12.86 -14.08
N GLU A 80 -13.02 12.77 -15.41
CA GLU A 80 -13.95 11.87 -16.10
C GLU A 80 -13.22 10.59 -16.46
N PHE A 81 -13.71 9.43 -16.01
CA PHE A 81 -13.02 8.16 -16.15
C PHE A 81 -13.71 7.24 -17.16
N LYS A 82 -12.95 6.69 -18.12
CA LYS A 82 -13.48 5.73 -19.11
C LYS A 82 -13.54 4.29 -18.60
N ASN A 83 -12.62 3.90 -17.70
CA ASN A 83 -12.60 2.59 -17.05
C ASN A 83 -13.03 2.73 -15.58
N ALA A 84 -14.33 2.79 -15.35
CA ALA A 84 -14.90 3.17 -14.05
C ALA A 84 -14.47 2.22 -12.92
N THR A 85 -14.46 0.89 -13.15
CA THR A 85 -14.08 -0.08 -12.11
C THR A 85 -12.62 0.03 -11.71
N GLN A 86 -11.68 0.06 -12.67
CA GLN A 86 -10.25 0.15 -12.36
C GLN A 86 -9.94 1.40 -11.54
N VAL A 87 -10.52 2.53 -11.92
CA VAL A 87 -10.34 3.80 -11.21
C VAL A 87 -11.00 3.76 -9.84
N ALA A 88 -12.24 3.27 -9.73
CA ALA A 88 -12.93 3.15 -8.45
C ALA A 88 -12.12 2.29 -7.49
N GLY A 89 -11.59 1.16 -7.96
CA GLY A 89 -10.69 0.30 -7.20
C GLY A 89 -9.45 1.02 -6.72
N THR A 90 -8.74 1.72 -7.62
CA THR A 90 -7.57 2.53 -7.24
C THR A 90 -7.92 3.60 -6.21
N LEU A 91 -9.03 4.34 -6.38
CA LEU A 91 -9.48 5.36 -5.42
C LEU A 91 -9.79 4.78 -4.04
N ILE A 92 -10.56 3.69 -3.99
CA ILE A 92 -10.90 2.99 -2.75
C ILE A 92 -9.62 2.50 -2.05
N GLN A 93 -8.70 1.89 -2.79
CA GLN A 93 -7.44 1.38 -2.24
C GLN A 93 -6.53 2.52 -1.76
N SER A 94 -6.36 3.58 -2.54
CA SER A 94 -5.59 4.77 -2.13
C SER A 94 -6.16 5.40 -0.87
N CYS A 95 -7.49 5.56 -0.81
CA CYS A 95 -8.16 6.12 0.36
C CYS A 95 -8.02 5.22 1.58
N ALA A 96 -8.16 3.91 1.42
CA ALA A 96 -7.94 2.98 2.51
C ALA A 96 -6.53 3.12 3.09
N MET A 97 -5.51 3.12 2.24
CA MET A 97 -4.11 3.28 2.67
C MET A 97 -3.81 4.64 3.32
N GLU A 98 -4.54 5.70 2.94
CA GLU A 98 -4.36 7.04 3.53
C GLU A 98 -5.00 7.17 4.92
N ILE A 99 -6.21 6.63 5.10
CA ILE A 99 -7.06 6.98 6.25
C ILE A 99 -7.04 5.96 7.39
N MET A 100 -6.43 4.79 7.20
CA MET A 100 -6.44 3.72 8.20
C MET A 100 -5.06 3.09 8.41
N PRO A 101 -4.88 2.33 9.50
CA PRO A 101 -3.64 1.60 9.75
C PRO A 101 -3.26 0.68 8.60
N GLN A 102 -1.95 0.50 8.43
CA GLN A 102 -1.40 -0.19 7.28
C GLN A 102 -1.87 -1.66 7.17
N ASP A 103 -1.92 -2.37 8.29
CA ASP A 103 -2.40 -3.75 8.39
C ASP A 103 -3.88 -3.90 8.00
N GLN A 104 -4.73 -2.97 8.41
CA GLN A 104 -6.15 -2.93 8.05
C GLN A 104 -6.35 -2.64 6.56
N SER A 105 -5.60 -1.68 6.01
CA SER A 105 -5.66 -1.39 4.57
C SER A 105 -5.18 -2.57 3.74
N LEU A 106 -4.08 -3.24 4.11
CA LEU A 106 -3.61 -4.43 3.42
C LEU A 106 -4.65 -5.57 3.49
N ALA A 107 -5.31 -5.77 4.62
CA ALA A 107 -6.38 -6.76 4.76
C ALA A 107 -7.57 -6.44 3.83
N LEU A 108 -7.99 -5.17 3.77
CA LEU A 108 -9.05 -4.73 2.85
C LEU A 108 -8.66 -4.97 1.38
N LEU A 109 -7.45 -4.55 1.00
CA LEU A 109 -6.92 -4.72 -0.36
C LEU A 109 -6.90 -6.20 -0.75
N ALA A 110 -6.36 -7.06 0.11
CA ALA A 110 -6.30 -8.51 -0.12
C ALA A 110 -7.70 -9.13 -0.25
N CYS A 111 -8.66 -8.71 0.58
CA CYS A 111 -10.05 -9.15 0.45
C CYS A 111 -10.65 -8.70 -0.89
N MET A 112 -10.49 -7.43 -1.28
CA MET A 112 -11.04 -6.91 -2.53
C MET A 112 -10.49 -7.66 -3.76
N PHE A 113 -9.19 -7.98 -3.76
CA PHE A 113 -8.58 -8.78 -4.83
C PHE A 113 -9.13 -10.21 -4.89
N LYS A 114 -9.48 -10.79 -3.74
CA LYS A 114 -10.07 -12.13 -3.62
C LYS A 114 -11.58 -12.17 -3.81
N SER A 115 -12.24 -11.03 -3.79
CA SER A 115 -13.69 -10.94 -3.86
C SER A 115 -14.24 -11.53 -5.15
N ALA A 116 -15.37 -12.25 -5.04
CA ALA A 116 -16.17 -12.65 -6.20
C ALA A 116 -16.77 -11.45 -6.94
N GLN A 117 -16.79 -10.28 -6.31
CA GLN A 117 -17.29 -9.01 -6.85
C GLN A 117 -16.16 -8.13 -7.39
N TYR A 118 -14.97 -8.69 -7.64
CA TYR A 118 -13.79 -7.96 -8.10
C TYR A 118 -14.03 -7.01 -9.30
N ASP A 119 -14.92 -7.38 -10.22
CA ASP A 119 -15.26 -6.55 -11.38
C ASP A 119 -16.15 -5.33 -11.03
N ASN A 120 -16.56 -5.20 -9.76
CA ASN A 120 -17.28 -4.07 -9.20
C ASN A 120 -16.62 -3.62 -7.89
N ALA A 121 -15.70 -2.66 -8.00
CA ALA A 121 -14.86 -2.24 -6.89
C ALA A 121 -15.64 -1.65 -5.70
N ASP A 122 -16.73 -0.92 -5.92
CA ASP A 122 -17.58 -0.40 -4.84
C ASP A 122 -18.25 -1.53 -4.07
N VAL A 123 -18.80 -2.53 -4.78
CA VAL A 123 -19.44 -3.69 -4.14
C VAL A 123 -18.40 -4.54 -3.40
N ALA A 124 -17.26 -4.82 -4.03
CA ALA A 124 -16.16 -5.56 -3.40
C ALA A 124 -15.63 -4.83 -2.17
N GLY A 125 -15.39 -3.52 -2.27
CA GLY A 125 -14.91 -2.68 -1.19
C GLY A 125 -15.86 -2.65 0.00
N LYS A 126 -17.16 -2.42 -0.25
CA LYS A 126 -18.19 -2.43 0.79
C LYS A 126 -18.32 -3.79 1.47
N GLN A 127 -18.37 -4.87 0.67
CA GLN A 127 -18.45 -6.22 1.20
C GLN A 127 -17.25 -6.53 2.10
N CYS A 128 -16.03 -6.26 1.62
CA CYS A 128 -14.80 -6.52 2.36
C CYS A 128 -14.67 -5.65 3.61
N ALA A 129 -15.06 -4.37 3.54
CA ALA A 129 -15.08 -3.51 4.71
C ALA A 129 -16.01 -4.07 5.79
N ASN A 130 -17.21 -4.55 5.41
CA ASN A 130 -18.14 -5.18 6.35
C ASN A 130 -17.56 -6.47 6.96
N GLU A 131 -16.99 -7.35 6.13
CA GLU A 131 -16.38 -8.61 6.60
C GLU A 131 -15.23 -8.38 7.60
N LEU A 132 -14.50 -7.27 7.42
CA LEU A 132 -13.36 -6.89 8.26
C LEU A 132 -13.73 -5.91 9.40
N ASN A 133 -15.00 -5.56 9.56
CA ASN A 133 -15.48 -4.55 10.52
C ASN A 133 -14.82 -3.15 10.35
N LEU A 134 -14.55 -2.76 9.12
CA LEU A 134 -14.03 -1.44 8.74
C LEU A 134 -15.17 -0.48 8.40
N LYS A 135 -14.94 0.82 8.60
CA LYS A 135 -15.92 1.88 8.30
C LYS A 135 -15.94 2.19 6.80
N TRP A 136 -16.79 1.49 6.04
CA TRP A 136 -16.94 1.69 4.60
C TRP A 136 -17.23 3.15 4.24
N GLU A 137 -18.08 3.81 5.00
CA GLU A 137 -18.55 5.17 4.72
C GLU A 137 -17.39 6.17 4.65
N ALA A 138 -16.38 6.03 5.52
CA ALA A 138 -15.20 6.91 5.52
C ALA A 138 -14.32 6.67 4.28
N ILE A 139 -14.21 5.42 3.82
CA ILE A 139 -13.46 5.06 2.62
C ILE A 139 -14.18 5.59 1.38
N GLU A 140 -15.50 5.39 1.31
CA GLU A 140 -16.34 5.85 0.21
C GLU A 140 -16.36 7.38 0.10
N GLU A 141 -16.49 8.10 1.22
CA GLU A 141 -16.43 9.56 1.26
C GLU A 141 -15.08 10.07 0.75
N CYS A 142 -13.96 9.46 1.19
CA CYS A 142 -12.64 9.80 0.68
C CYS A 142 -12.54 9.55 -0.83
N ALA A 143 -12.97 8.37 -1.30
CA ALA A 143 -12.81 7.92 -2.68
C ALA A 143 -13.61 8.81 -3.65
N LYS A 144 -14.79 9.27 -3.23
CA LYS A 144 -15.65 10.20 -3.99
C LYS A 144 -15.28 11.67 -3.78
N GLY A 145 -14.43 11.96 -2.80
CA GLY A 145 -14.09 13.30 -2.35
C GLY A 145 -12.88 13.94 -3.05
N PRO A 146 -12.52 15.17 -2.64
CA PRO A 146 -11.29 15.83 -3.09
C PRO A 146 -10.01 15.07 -2.70
N LEU A 147 -10.02 14.41 -1.55
CA LEU A 147 -8.86 13.64 -1.06
C LEU A 147 -8.52 12.48 -1.99
N GLY A 148 -9.50 11.64 -2.36
CA GLY A 148 -9.32 10.55 -3.31
C GLY A 148 -8.78 11.04 -4.66
N ARG A 149 -9.32 12.14 -5.20
CA ARG A 149 -8.81 12.76 -6.44
C ARG A 149 -7.36 13.23 -6.32
N GLY A 150 -6.99 13.84 -5.18
CA GLY A 150 -5.61 14.24 -4.91
C GLY A 150 -4.68 13.03 -4.82
N LEU A 151 -5.10 11.99 -4.11
CA LEU A 151 -4.37 10.73 -4.01
C LEU A 151 -4.14 10.07 -5.37
N TYR A 152 -5.16 10.04 -6.22
CA TYR A 152 -5.06 9.50 -7.58
C TYR A 152 -3.98 10.22 -8.39
N LEU A 153 -3.97 11.57 -8.37
CA LEU A 153 -2.94 12.35 -9.06
C LEU A 153 -1.54 12.12 -8.48
N ARG A 154 -1.40 12.07 -7.14
CA ARG A 154 -0.12 11.75 -6.48
C ARG A 154 0.38 10.36 -6.88
N GLY A 155 -0.52 9.40 -7.04
CA GLY A 155 -0.19 8.08 -7.58
C GLY A 155 0.45 8.19 -8.97
N LEU A 156 -0.19 8.90 -9.90
CA LEU A 156 0.36 9.08 -11.26
C LEU A 156 1.73 9.77 -11.26
N GLU A 157 1.90 10.81 -10.44
CA GLU A 157 3.19 11.50 -10.29
C GLU A 157 4.26 10.56 -9.74
N HIS A 158 3.92 9.76 -8.72
CA HIS A 158 4.84 8.78 -8.16
C HIS A 158 5.23 7.73 -9.18
N MET A 159 4.28 7.23 -9.97
CA MET A 159 4.50 6.25 -11.01
C MET A 159 5.54 6.70 -12.06
N GLU A 160 5.46 7.95 -12.52
CA GLU A 160 6.43 8.54 -13.47
C GLU A 160 7.83 8.71 -12.83
N ALA A 161 7.88 8.90 -11.52
CA ALA A 161 9.12 9.11 -10.76
C ALA A 161 9.85 7.80 -10.44
N VAL A 162 9.18 6.64 -10.36
CA VAL A 162 9.80 5.35 -10.02
C VAL A 162 10.91 4.99 -11.00
N LYS A 163 12.03 4.49 -10.46
CA LYS A 163 13.20 4.00 -11.21
C LYS A 163 13.54 2.55 -10.82
N PRO A 164 13.85 1.68 -11.80
CA PRO A 164 13.73 1.91 -13.24
C PRO A 164 12.25 2.09 -13.65
N LYS A 165 12.01 2.56 -14.88
CA LYS A 165 10.64 2.84 -15.35
C LYS A 165 9.78 1.57 -15.25
N ILE A 166 8.62 1.70 -14.60
CA ILE A 166 7.64 0.60 -14.50
C ILE A 166 7.16 0.25 -15.91
N THR A 167 7.25 -1.04 -16.25
CA THR A 167 6.81 -1.56 -17.56
C THR A 167 5.79 -2.71 -17.45
N TRP A 168 5.52 -3.18 -16.24
CA TRP A 168 4.47 -4.16 -15.91
C TRP A 168 4.04 -3.99 -14.45
N PHE A 169 2.94 -4.64 -14.07
CA PHE A 169 2.49 -4.74 -12.69
C PHE A 169 2.24 -6.22 -12.29
N PRO A 170 2.41 -6.58 -11.01
CA PRO A 170 2.98 -5.77 -9.95
C PRO A 170 4.49 -5.53 -10.19
N TRP A 171 4.97 -4.36 -9.80
CA TRP A 171 6.37 -3.98 -9.86
C TRP A 171 6.93 -3.90 -8.44
N ILE A 172 7.82 -4.83 -8.09
CA ILE A 172 8.26 -5.06 -6.72
C ILE A 172 9.72 -4.65 -6.60
N ILE A 173 10.00 -3.82 -5.62
CA ILE A 173 11.35 -3.34 -5.29
C ILE A 173 11.68 -3.82 -3.88
N VAL A 174 12.81 -4.50 -3.73
CA VAL A 174 13.28 -5.04 -2.45
C VAL A 174 14.56 -4.32 -2.05
N ASN A 175 14.56 -3.70 -0.85
CA ASN A 175 15.69 -2.95 -0.30
C ASN A 175 16.16 -1.72 -1.11
N GLY A 176 15.27 -1.12 -1.91
CA GLY A 176 15.54 0.13 -2.63
C GLY A 176 16.02 -0.06 -4.06
#